data_AF-A0A067NT17-F1
#
_entry.id   AF-A0A067NT17-F1
#
_cell.length_a   1.000
_cell.length_b   1.000
_cell.length_c   1.000
_cell.angle_alpha   90.00
_cell.angle_beta   90.00
_cell.angle_gamma   90.00
#
_symmetry.space_group_name_H-M   'P 1'
#
loop_
_entity.id
_entity.type
_entity.pdbx_description
1 polymer ?
#
loop_
_entity_poly.entity_id
_entity_poly.type
_entity_poly.pdbx_seq_one_letter_code
_entity_poly.pdbx_strand_id
1 'polypeptide(L)'
;MDPYPLVSFALRMPSRMGATLKSLYSDACPGQEFGGGENSAHLVMNLLSASQARAAHKFARPDLHPHPFDSSSNSAKSENIPYFVSKDGLPVLEGSLGAFSCRLVAPAIPLHDLSYLENLGQAHTEPRSLPRLPPGSVISELFIAQVMRIELQPPSPCTEMKPLLYHRRSFTTCKGDECE
;
A
#
# COMPACT_ATOMS: atom_id res chain seq x y z
N MET A 1 4.54 -13.98 -18.07
CA MET A 1 3.33 -14.32 -17.28
C MET A 1 2.28 -13.33 -17.71
N ASP A 2 1.38 -13.76 -18.59
CA ASP A 2 0.21 -13.01 -19.03
C ASP A 2 -1.02 -13.75 -18.47
N PRO A 3 -1.96 -13.10 -17.76
CA PRO A 3 -1.98 -11.68 -17.38
C PRO A 3 -0.89 -11.29 -16.37
N TYR A 4 -0.44 -10.03 -16.46
CA TYR A 4 0.41 -9.44 -15.41
C TYR A 4 -0.37 -9.37 -14.09
N PRO A 5 0.22 -9.78 -12.96
CA PRO A 5 -0.44 -9.68 -11.66
C PRO A 5 -0.47 -8.23 -11.21
N LEU A 6 -1.61 -7.56 -11.38
CA LEU A 6 -1.79 -6.15 -11.06
C LEU A 6 -2.68 -5.98 -9.83
N VAL A 7 -2.36 -4.98 -9.03
CA VAL A 7 -3.18 -4.48 -7.91
C VAL A 7 -3.36 -2.99 -8.05
N SER A 8 -4.52 -2.49 -7.63
CA SER A 8 -4.82 -1.07 -7.63
C SER A 8 -5.28 -0.61 -6.25
N PHE A 9 -4.91 0.61 -5.88
CA PHE A 9 -5.27 1.21 -4.60
C PHE A 9 -5.34 2.72 -4.74
N ALA A 10 -6.15 3.36 -3.90
CA ALA A 10 -6.31 4.80 -3.90
C ALA A 10 -5.85 5.41 -2.58
N LEU A 11 -5.22 6.58 -2.66
CA LEU A 11 -4.82 7.37 -1.49
C LEU A 11 -5.48 8.74 -1.51
N ARG A 12 -5.94 9.18 -0.33
CA ARG A 12 -6.40 10.56 -0.09
C ARG A 12 -5.18 11.47 0.03
N MET A 13 -5.20 12.61 -0.65
CA MET A 13 -4.13 13.61 -0.64
C MET A 13 -4.52 14.84 0.19
N PRO A 14 -3.56 15.49 0.89
CA PRO A 14 -2.14 15.17 0.94
C PRO A 14 -1.83 13.88 1.70
N SER A 15 -0.89 13.08 1.20
CA SER A 15 -0.40 11.85 1.84
C SER A 15 1.11 11.78 1.71
N ARG A 16 1.80 11.52 2.84
CA ARG A 16 3.26 11.27 2.86
C ARG A 16 3.60 10.10 1.95
N MET A 17 2.85 9.01 2.05
CA MET A 17 3.03 7.82 1.21
C MET A 17 2.77 8.13 -0.26
N GLY A 18 1.72 8.91 -0.57
CA GLY A 18 1.43 9.32 -1.94
C GLY A 18 2.57 10.15 -2.57
N ALA A 19 3.15 11.09 -1.81
CA ALA A 19 4.30 11.87 -2.26
C ALA A 19 5.55 10.99 -2.50
N THR A 20 5.86 10.08 -1.58
CA THR A 20 6.99 9.13 -1.73
C THR A 20 6.81 8.24 -2.96
N LEU A 21 5.62 7.68 -3.18
CA LEU A 21 5.33 6.82 -4.31
C LEU A 21 5.48 7.54 -5.66
N LYS A 22 5.07 8.82 -5.74
CA LYS A 22 5.27 9.65 -6.93
C LYS A 22 6.75 9.95 -7.21
N SER A 23 7.54 10.21 -6.16
CA SER A 23 9.00 10.38 -6.31
C SER A 23 9.61 9.09 -6.85
N LEU A 24 9.36 7.95 -6.20
CA LEU A 24 9.89 6.65 -6.61
C LEU A 24 9.53 6.31 -8.06
N TYR A 25 8.30 6.62 -8.49
CA TYR A 25 7.91 6.43 -9.89
C TYR A 25 8.66 7.36 -10.85
N SER A 26 8.86 8.63 -10.48
CA SER A 26 9.57 9.61 -11.32
C SER A 26 11.07 9.33 -11.40
N ASP A 27 11.66 8.84 -10.30
CA ASP A 27 13.07 8.48 -10.19
C ASP A 27 13.37 7.17 -10.95
N ALA A 28 12.39 6.28 -11.08
CA ALA A 28 12.48 5.02 -11.82
C ALA A 28 12.36 5.19 -13.37
N CYS A 29 12.52 6.42 -13.88
CA CYS A 29 12.57 6.67 -15.33
C CYS A 29 13.67 5.81 -16.00
N PRO A 30 13.40 5.28 -17.22
CA PRO A 30 14.29 4.34 -17.89
C PRO A 30 15.55 5.07 -18.38
N GLY A 31 16.67 4.88 -17.69
CA GLY A 31 17.97 5.45 -18.09
C GLY A 31 18.99 5.65 -16.98
N GLN A 32 18.60 5.58 -15.70
CA GLN A 32 19.56 5.67 -14.59
C GLN A 32 19.58 4.37 -13.77
N GLU A 33 20.72 3.69 -13.83
CA GLU A 33 21.10 2.58 -12.97
C GLU A 33 21.35 3.08 -11.53
N PHE A 34 20.29 3.41 -10.79
CA PHE A 34 20.41 3.61 -9.35
C PHE A 34 20.07 2.32 -8.61
N GLY A 35 21.09 1.48 -8.38
CA GLY A 35 21.28 0.59 -7.22
C GLY A 35 20.22 -0.46 -6.83
N GLY A 36 18.99 -0.37 -7.32
CA GLY A 36 17.95 -1.38 -7.23
C GLY A 36 17.72 -1.89 -8.65
N GLY A 37 17.99 -3.18 -8.88
CA GLY A 37 17.81 -3.77 -10.22
C GLY A 37 16.40 -3.51 -10.76
N GLU A 38 16.25 -3.66 -12.08
CA GLU A 38 15.03 -3.48 -12.89
C GLU A 38 13.73 -4.13 -12.30
N ASN A 39 13.87 -4.95 -11.26
CA ASN A 39 12.83 -5.70 -10.56
C ASN A 39 12.65 -5.35 -9.07
N SER A 40 13.12 -4.21 -8.58
CA SER A 40 12.94 -3.81 -7.18
C SER A 40 11.49 -3.43 -6.86
N ALA A 41 11.00 -3.85 -5.70
CA ALA A 41 9.71 -3.42 -5.18
C ALA A 41 9.77 -1.98 -4.65
N HIS A 42 8.72 -1.20 -4.94
CA HIS A 42 8.56 0.18 -4.42
C HIS A 42 7.78 0.20 -3.11
N LEU A 43 6.93 -0.80 -2.87
CA LEU A 43 6.06 -0.87 -1.70
C LEU A 43 5.69 -2.32 -1.35
N VAL A 44 5.24 -2.52 -0.12
CA VAL A 44 4.66 -3.78 0.35
C VAL A 44 3.20 -3.55 0.75
N MET A 45 2.29 -4.34 0.20
CA MET A 45 0.88 -4.38 0.63
C MET A 45 0.68 -5.55 1.59
N ASN A 46 0.36 -5.27 2.85
CA ASN A 46 0.10 -6.30 3.86
C ASN A 46 -1.41 -6.58 3.96
N LEU A 47 -1.81 -7.84 3.77
CA LEU A 47 -3.18 -8.30 3.99
C LEU A 47 -3.35 -8.67 5.46
N LEU A 48 -4.03 -7.82 6.22
CA LEU A 48 -4.10 -7.97 7.67
C LEU A 48 -5.03 -9.11 8.09
N SER A 49 -4.61 -9.87 9.10
CA SER A 49 -5.46 -10.85 9.77
C SER A 49 -6.30 -10.19 10.87
N ALA A 50 -7.37 -10.87 11.31
CA ALA A 50 -8.33 -10.38 12.28
C ALA A 50 -7.70 -9.95 13.63
N SER A 51 -6.56 -10.54 14.00
CA SER A 51 -5.82 -10.17 15.21
C SER A 51 -5.06 -8.85 15.11
N GLN A 52 -4.91 -8.29 13.90
CA GLN A 52 -4.09 -7.11 13.62
C GLN A 52 -4.88 -5.79 13.57
N ALA A 53 -6.08 -5.73 14.17
CA ALA A 53 -6.87 -4.50 14.27
C ALA A 53 -6.06 -3.32 14.88
N ARG A 54 -5.19 -3.63 15.85
CA ARG A 54 -4.29 -2.64 16.46
C ARG A 54 -3.28 -2.07 15.45
N ALA A 55 -2.67 -2.93 14.63
CA ALA A 55 -1.76 -2.49 13.59
C ALA A 55 -2.49 -1.58 12.59
N ALA A 56 -3.68 -2.00 12.12
CA ALA A 56 -4.51 -1.19 11.22
C ALA A 56 -4.79 0.21 11.79
N HIS A 57 -5.17 0.29 13.08
CA HIS A 57 -5.38 1.57 13.75
C HIS A 57 -4.12 2.43 13.82
N LYS A 58 -2.96 1.83 14.14
CA LYS A 58 -1.67 2.55 14.25
C LYS A 58 -1.30 3.20 12.92
N PHE A 59 -1.39 2.46 11.82
CA PHE A 59 -1.07 2.97 10.48
C PHE A 59 -2.12 3.96 9.94
N ALA A 60 -3.37 3.91 10.41
CA ALA A 60 -4.42 4.84 10.01
C ALA A 60 -4.35 6.22 10.73
N ARG A 61 -3.54 6.34 11.80
CA ARG A 61 -3.43 7.54 12.63
C ARG A 61 -2.00 8.10 12.63
N PRO A 62 -1.51 8.63 11.50
CA PRO A 62 -0.17 9.21 11.40
C PRO A 62 0.04 10.45 12.28
N ASP A 63 -1.05 11.06 12.77
CA ASP A 63 -1.06 12.15 13.74
C ASP A 63 -0.68 11.68 15.15
N LEU A 64 -1.12 10.49 15.55
CA LEU A 64 -0.80 9.88 16.85
C LEU A 64 0.44 8.96 16.77
N HIS A 65 0.68 8.38 15.61
CA HIS A 65 1.74 7.40 15.37
C HIS A 65 2.54 7.79 14.12
N PRO A 66 3.36 8.86 14.19
CA PRO A 66 4.14 9.32 13.04
C PRO A 66 5.20 8.30 12.59
N HIS A 67 5.70 7.49 13.52
CA HIS A 67 6.69 6.43 13.29
C HIS A 67 6.12 5.07 13.74
N PRO A 68 5.24 4.44 12.95
CA PRO A 68 4.52 3.23 13.39
C PRO A 68 5.44 2.02 13.59
N PHE A 69 6.63 2.03 12.98
CA PHE A 69 7.66 1.00 13.07
C PHE A 69 8.73 1.24 14.15
N ASP A 70 8.78 2.44 14.76
CA ASP A 70 9.83 2.77 15.72
C ASP A 70 9.59 2.06 17.06
N SER A 71 10.56 1.24 17.46
CA SER A 71 10.62 0.59 18.78
C SER A 71 10.97 1.56 19.92
N SER A 72 11.44 2.76 19.60
CA SER A 72 12.06 3.71 20.53
C SER A 72 11.10 4.75 21.13
N SER A 73 9.81 4.68 20.83
CA SER A 73 8.85 5.60 21.45
C SER A 73 8.75 5.28 22.95
N ASN A 74 9.46 6.04 23.77
CA ASN A 74 9.54 5.94 25.24
C ASN A 74 8.19 6.13 25.99
N SER A 75 7.07 6.09 25.28
CA SER A 75 5.75 5.95 25.90
C SER A 75 5.58 4.48 26.28
N ALA A 76 5.62 4.19 27.58
CA ALA A 76 5.51 2.86 28.19
C ALA A 76 4.23 2.05 27.87
N LYS A 77 3.46 2.44 26.84
CA LYS A 77 2.25 1.78 26.31
C LYS A 77 2.27 1.53 24.79
N SER A 78 3.29 1.94 24.06
CA SER A 78 3.36 1.72 22.61
C SER A 78 4.02 0.37 22.31
N GLU A 79 3.24 -0.71 22.31
CA GLU A 79 3.73 -1.99 21.77
C GLU A 79 4.12 -1.81 20.30
N ASN A 80 5.28 -2.35 19.97
CA ASN A 80 5.85 -2.31 18.63
C ASN A 80 4.98 -3.14 17.67
N ILE A 81 4.94 -2.76 16.39
CA ILE A 81 4.34 -3.61 15.37
C ILE A 81 5.44 -4.53 14.85
N PRO A 82 5.37 -5.85 15.07
CA PRO A 82 6.40 -6.77 14.62
C PRO A 82 6.41 -6.84 13.08
N TYR A 83 7.62 -6.87 12.51
CA TYR A 83 7.84 -6.94 11.07
C TYR A 83 9.18 -7.61 10.77
N PHE A 84 9.27 -8.23 9.60
CA PHE A 84 10.55 -8.63 9.00
C PHE A 84 10.81 -7.80 7.74
N VAL A 85 12.03 -7.88 7.21
CA VAL A 85 12.43 -7.10 6.03
C VAL A 85 12.41 -8.02 4.81
N SER A 86 11.77 -7.57 3.72
CA SER A 86 11.73 -8.28 2.45
C SER A 86 13.09 -8.28 1.75
N LYS A 87 13.22 -9.06 0.67
CA LYS A 87 14.45 -9.07 -0.17
C LYS A 87 14.83 -7.68 -0.67
N ASP A 88 13.86 -6.80 -0.85
CA ASP A 88 14.04 -5.44 -1.38
C ASP A 88 14.20 -4.40 -0.26
N GLY A 89 14.39 -4.83 0.98
CA GLY A 89 14.63 -3.93 2.11
C GLY A 89 13.35 -3.28 2.67
N LEU A 90 12.16 -3.76 2.31
CA LEU A 90 10.88 -3.18 2.72
C LEU A 90 10.24 -3.95 3.89
N PRO A 91 9.55 -3.28 4.83
CA PRO A 91 8.95 -3.94 5.98
C PRO A 91 7.70 -4.75 5.61
N VAL A 92 7.63 -5.99 6.12
CA VAL A 92 6.50 -6.93 6.00
C VAL A 92 5.99 -7.26 7.39
N LEU A 93 4.71 -7.04 7.65
CA LEU A 93 4.12 -7.13 8.99
C LEU A 93 3.92 -8.59 9.41
N GLU A 94 4.43 -8.96 10.58
CA GLU A 94 4.22 -10.30 11.15
C GLU A 94 2.76 -10.51 11.56
N GLY A 95 2.25 -11.73 11.35
CA GLY A 95 0.86 -12.10 11.60
C GLY A 95 -0.15 -11.68 10.52
N SER A 96 0.31 -11.11 9.40
CA SER A 96 -0.53 -10.86 8.21
C SER A 96 -0.93 -12.18 7.54
N LEU A 97 -2.09 -12.20 6.88
CA LEU A 97 -2.49 -13.30 5.99
C LEU A 97 -1.49 -13.52 4.84
N GLY A 98 -0.81 -12.46 4.44
CA GLY A 98 0.23 -12.45 3.43
C GLY A 98 0.56 -11.02 3.05
N ALA A 99 1.61 -10.84 2.26
CA ALA A 99 1.93 -9.53 1.73
C ALA A 99 2.42 -9.60 0.28
N PHE A 100 2.26 -8.49 -0.44
CA PHE A 100 2.69 -8.35 -1.82
C PHE A 100 3.79 -7.30 -1.91
N SER A 101 4.96 -7.71 -2.40
CA SER A 101 6.01 -6.79 -2.82
C SER A 101 5.68 -6.31 -4.23
N CYS A 102 5.45 -5.01 -4.37
CA CYS A 102 4.84 -4.41 -5.55
C CYS A 102 5.72 -3.29 -6.14
N ARG A 103 5.68 -3.16 -7.47
CA ARG A 103 6.32 -2.08 -8.22
C ARG A 103 5.26 -1.25 -8.94
N LEU A 104 5.34 0.07 -8.86
CA LEU A 104 4.40 0.95 -9.58
C LEU A 104 4.62 0.81 -11.09
N VAL A 105 3.53 0.73 -11.85
CA VAL A 105 3.59 0.56 -13.32
C VAL A 105 3.09 1.77 -14.10
N ALA A 106 2.46 2.74 -13.43
CA ALA A 106 1.91 3.92 -14.05
C ALA A 106 2.00 5.14 -13.12
N PRO A 107 1.95 6.37 -13.67
CA PRO A 107 1.77 7.57 -12.86
C PRO A 107 0.46 7.51 -12.07
N ALA A 108 0.40 8.24 -10.96
CA ALA A 108 -0.83 8.35 -10.18
C ALA A 108 -1.96 8.99 -11.01
N ILE A 109 -3.14 8.36 -11.01
CA ILE A 109 -4.31 8.78 -11.78
C ILE A 109 -5.21 9.62 -10.85
N PRO A 110 -5.45 10.91 -11.14
CA PRO A 110 -6.38 11.72 -10.34
C PRO A 110 -7.81 11.18 -10.46
N LEU A 111 -8.47 10.92 -9.33
CA LEU A 111 -9.85 10.43 -9.29
C LEU A 111 -10.90 11.54 -9.18
N HIS A 112 -10.47 12.80 -9.00
CA HIS A 112 -11.36 13.95 -8.86
C HIS A 112 -11.70 14.61 -10.21
N ASP A 113 -10.98 14.26 -11.27
CA ASP A 113 -11.15 14.83 -12.61
C ASP A 113 -11.74 13.77 -13.55
N LEU A 114 -13.06 13.85 -13.76
CA LEU A 114 -13.75 12.93 -14.66
C LEU A 114 -13.29 13.09 -16.11
N SER A 115 -12.95 14.31 -16.55
CA SER A 115 -12.45 14.54 -17.90
C SER A 115 -11.09 13.87 -18.09
N TYR A 116 -10.21 13.88 -17.08
CA TYR A 116 -8.97 13.10 -17.13
C TYR A 116 -9.24 11.59 -17.30
N LEU A 117 -10.22 11.05 -16.56
CA LEU A 117 -10.58 9.64 -16.58
C LEU A 117 -11.24 9.20 -17.88
N GLU A 118 -12.18 9.98 -18.42
CA GLU A 118 -12.84 9.72 -19.72
C GLU A 118 -11.84 9.66 -20.87
N ASN A 119 -10.77 10.44 -20.75
CA ASN A 119 -9.72 10.45 -21.75
C ASN A 119 -8.67 9.36 -21.49
N LEU A 120 -8.63 8.68 -20.34
CA LEU A 120 -7.62 7.65 -20.03
C LEU A 120 -7.63 6.54 -21.10
N GLY A 121 -6.48 6.30 -21.74
CA GLY A 121 -6.34 5.33 -22.83
C GLY A 121 -6.57 5.89 -24.25
N GLN A 122 -7.03 7.15 -24.38
CA GLN A 122 -7.00 7.84 -25.67
C GLN A 122 -5.57 8.32 -25.96
N ALA A 123 -5.04 7.93 -27.12
CA ALA A 123 -3.71 8.29 -27.62
C ALA A 123 -3.66 9.78 -28.01
N HIS A 124 -3.64 10.67 -27.01
CA HIS A 124 -3.39 12.09 -27.21
C HIS A 124 -1.91 12.38 -27.00
N THR A 125 -1.30 13.08 -27.96
CA THR A 125 0.14 13.33 -28.12
C THR A 125 0.71 14.32 -27.09
N GLU A 126 -0.14 14.99 -26.31
CA GLU A 126 0.29 16.04 -25.38
C GLU A 126 0.45 15.51 -23.94
N PRO A 127 1.52 15.90 -23.22
CA PRO A 127 1.70 15.57 -21.82
C PRO A 127 0.53 16.15 -21.01
N ARG A 128 -0.30 15.28 -20.43
CA ARG A 128 -1.44 15.69 -19.61
C ARG A 128 -0.95 16.46 -18.40
N SER A 129 -1.17 17.77 -18.40
CA SER A 129 -0.95 18.59 -17.22
C SER A 129 -1.89 18.13 -16.12
N LEU A 130 -1.34 17.83 -14.94
CA LEU A 130 -2.16 17.54 -13.77
C LEU A 130 -3.11 18.72 -13.48
N PRO A 131 -4.36 18.45 -13.10
CA PRO A 131 -5.30 19.51 -12.74
C PRO A 131 -4.73 20.37 -11.62
N ARG A 132 -4.78 21.70 -11.79
CA ARG A 132 -4.37 22.63 -10.74
C ARG A 132 -5.42 22.64 -9.64
N LEU A 133 -5.04 22.19 -8.45
CA LEU A 133 -5.93 22.16 -7.30
C LEU A 133 -5.80 23.44 -6.46
N PRO A 134 -6.92 23.98 -5.95
CA PRO A 134 -6.88 25.02 -4.93
C PRO A 134 -6.08 24.55 -3.69
N PRO A 135 -5.33 25.45 -3.02
CA PRO A 135 -4.67 25.13 -1.76
C PRO A 135 -5.64 24.55 -0.73
N GLY A 136 -5.25 23.47 -0.05
CA GLY A 136 -6.09 22.80 0.94
C GLY A 136 -7.16 21.86 0.37
N SER A 137 -7.23 21.70 -0.95
CA SER A 137 -8.11 20.72 -1.57
C SER A 137 -7.71 19.31 -1.18
N VAL A 138 -8.72 18.49 -0.89
CA VAL A 138 -8.52 17.07 -0.66
C VAL A 138 -9.05 16.28 -1.84
N ILE A 139 -8.15 15.53 -2.46
CA ILE A 139 -8.45 14.67 -3.60
C ILE A 139 -8.09 13.22 -3.28
N SER A 140 -8.49 12.32 -4.16
CA SER A 140 -7.98 10.94 -4.19
C SER A 140 -7.23 10.70 -5.49
N GLU A 141 -6.19 9.87 -5.42
CA GLU A 141 -5.43 9.43 -6.58
C GLU A 141 -5.30 7.91 -6.55
N LEU A 142 -5.44 7.30 -7.72
CA LEU A 142 -5.33 5.86 -7.96
C LEU A 142 -3.91 5.50 -8.39
N PHE A 143 -3.37 4.47 -7.77
CA PHE A 143 -2.07 3.89 -8.08
C PHE A 143 -2.31 2.46 -8.59
N ILE A 144 -1.54 2.08 -9.61
CA ILE A 144 -1.53 0.71 -10.14
C ILE A 144 -0.12 0.16 -9.96
N ALA A 145 -0.02 -1.04 -9.39
CA ALA A 145 1.24 -1.70 -9.14
C ALA A 145 1.21 -3.15 -9.63
N GLN A 146 2.34 -3.61 -10.13
CA GLN A 146 2.60 -5.02 -10.45
C GLN A 146 3.09 -5.74 -9.20
N VAL A 147 2.51 -6.89 -8.90
CA VAL A 147 3.00 -7.80 -7.86
C VAL A 147 4.25 -8.51 -8.38
N MET A 148 5.38 -8.24 -7.75
CA MET A 148 6.66 -8.86 -8.11
C MET A 148 6.89 -10.15 -7.33
N ARG A 149 6.43 -10.20 -6.08
CA ARG A 149 6.61 -11.34 -5.17
C ARG A 149 5.52 -11.37 -4.11
N ILE A 150 5.14 -12.57 -3.71
CA ILE A 150 4.30 -12.81 -2.53
C ILE A 150 5.24 -13.10 -1.35
N GLU A 151 5.11 -12.33 -0.29
CA GLU A 151 5.81 -12.56 0.97
C GLU A 151 4.93 -13.46 1.84
N LEU A 152 5.35 -14.71 2.00
CA LEU A 152 4.66 -15.69 2.83
C LEU A 152 5.38 -15.80 4.17
N GLN A 153 4.60 -15.84 5.24
CA GLN A 153 5.12 -16.21 6.55
C GLN A 153 5.16 -17.74 6.67
N PRO A 154 6.12 -18.28 7.44
CA PRO A 154 6.09 -19.69 7.77
C PRO A 154 4.73 -20.04 8.40
N PRO A 155 4.09 -21.15 7.99
CA PRO A 155 2.77 -21.49 8.47
C PRO A 155 2.80 -21.68 9.99
N SER A 156 2.02 -20.88 10.71
CA SER A 156 1.78 -21.14 12.14
C SER A 156 0.91 -22.39 12.27
N PRO A 157 1.33 -23.42 13.02
CA PRO A 157 0.75 -24.77 12.92
C PRO A 157 -0.71 -24.92 13.38
N CYS A 158 -1.36 -23.90 13.97
CA CYS A 158 -2.62 -24.13 14.68
C CYS A 158 -3.66 -22.99 14.62
N THR A 159 -3.68 -22.12 13.61
CA THR A 159 -4.79 -21.14 13.54
C THR A 159 -5.15 -20.81 12.09
N GLU A 160 -6.38 -21.15 11.72
CA GLU A 160 -7.02 -20.60 10.53
C GLU A 160 -7.07 -19.08 10.67
N MET A 161 -6.16 -18.38 9.98
CA MET A 161 -6.12 -16.94 10.04
C MET A 161 -7.27 -16.38 9.20
N LYS A 162 -8.12 -15.56 9.82
CA LYS A 162 -9.22 -14.87 9.16
C LYS A 162 -8.82 -13.45 8.77
N PRO A 163 -9.39 -12.87 7.71
CA PRO A 163 -9.07 -11.50 7.30
C PRO A 163 -9.62 -10.48 8.30
N LEU A 164 -8.89 -9.38 8.44
CA LEU A 164 -9.39 -8.16 9.05
C LEU A 164 -10.25 -7.40 8.03
N LEU A 165 -11.49 -7.14 8.40
CA LEU A 165 -12.43 -6.36 7.62
C LEU A 165 -12.68 -5.03 8.30
N TYR A 166 -12.90 -3.98 7.52
CA TYR A 166 -13.38 -2.70 8.01
C TYR A 166 -14.78 -2.43 7.44
N HIS A 167 -15.78 -2.35 8.32
CA HIS A 167 -17.17 -2.18 7.94
C HIS A 167 -17.88 -1.27 8.93
N ARG A 168 -18.67 -0.31 8.44
CA ARG A 168 -19.44 0.64 9.25
C ARG A 168 -18.60 1.30 10.36
N ARG A 169 -17.40 1.76 9.99
CA ARG A 169 -16.44 2.42 10.88
C ARG A 169 -15.87 1.54 12.01
N SER A 170 -16.00 0.22 11.92
CA SER A 170 -15.47 -0.74 12.89
C SER A 170 -14.66 -1.84 12.20
N PHE A 171 -13.72 -2.42 12.93
CA PHE A 171 -13.06 -3.66 12.55
C PHE A 171 -13.97 -4.87 12.83
N THR A 172 -13.95 -5.86 11.94
CA THR A 172 -14.68 -7.13 12.04
C THR A 172 -13.91 -8.23 11.30
N THR A 173 -14.42 -9.46 11.29
CA THR A 173 -13.87 -10.57 10.51
C THR A 173 -14.97 -11.43 9.89
N CYS A 174 -14.60 -12.37 9.02
CA CYS A 174 -15.53 -13.35 8.46
C CYS A 174 -16.00 -14.33 9.55
N LYS A 175 -17.29 -14.69 9.53
CA LYS A 175 -17.73 -15.88 10.26
C LYS A 175 -17.19 -17.09 9.53
N GLY A 176 -16.69 -18.09 10.26
CA GLY A 176 -16.43 -19.39 9.65
C GLY A 176 -17.79 -20.05 9.44
N ASP A 177 -17.96 -20.78 8.34
CA ASP A 177 -19.03 -21.76 8.31
C ASP A 177 -18.66 -22.79 9.38
N GLU A 178 -19.42 -22.83 10.48
CA GLU A 178 -19.34 -23.97 11.38
C GLU A 178 -19.72 -25.18 10.52
N CYS A 179 -18.78 -26.11 10.31
CA CYS A 179 -19.10 -27.39 9.68
C CYS A 179 -20.19 -28.05 10.54
N GLU A 180 -21.45 -27.98 10.10
CA GLU A 180 -22.54 -28.84 10.60
C GLU A 180 -22.31 -30.31 10.21
#